data_AF-A0A960W287-F1
#
_entry.id   AF-A0A960W287-F1
#
_cell.length_a   1.000
_cell.length_b   1.000
_cell.length_c   1.000
_cell.angle_alpha   90.00
_cell.angle_beta   90.00
_cell.angle_gamma   90.00
#
_symmetry.space_group_name_H-M   'P 1'
#
loop_
_entity.id
_entity.type
_entity.pdbx_description
1 polymer ?
#
loop_
_entity_poly.entity_id
_entity_poly.type
_entity_poly.pdbx_seq_one_letter_code
_entity_poly.pdbx_strand_id
1 'polypeptide(L)'
;MTHVEKLNEISKQLPEKFLLELVDFAEFLKWKVYNNTQTTIQLTEEHFWQLIALLDWTKEKNEDITKPLIQELAKYSIEEIYQFEDILTEKLFNLDTIEHAKNMGEESYREGKYFSGDYFLYTRCCVVANGKDFYNDVVLNPENMPKGTSFEPLLYVAEKAYQIKTGKKEWDYVPKKLYETGFNRLGWGGTKEISILEYMNGEK
;
A
#
# COMPACT_ATOMS: atom_id res chain seq x y z
N MET A 1 -37.70 -3.13 -30.97
CA MET A 1 -37.16 -1.76 -31.07
C MET A 1 -36.10 -1.57 -29.99
N THR A 2 -34.84 -1.45 -30.39
CA THR A 2 -33.70 -1.23 -29.49
C THR A 2 -33.77 0.16 -28.85
N HIS A 3 -32.98 0.40 -27.79
CA HIS A 3 -32.91 1.72 -27.14
C HIS A 3 -32.44 2.81 -28.12
N VAL A 4 -31.58 2.46 -29.09
CA VAL A 4 -31.08 3.36 -30.14
C VAL A 4 -32.19 3.74 -31.11
N GLU A 5 -33.01 2.78 -31.51
CA GLU A 5 -34.15 3.04 -32.42
C GLU A 5 -35.19 3.95 -31.76
N LYS A 6 -35.47 3.78 -30.46
CA LYS A 6 -36.37 4.67 -29.71
C LYS A 6 -35.83 6.11 -29.61
N LEU A 7 -34.53 6.28 -29.37
CA LEU A 7 -33.90 7.60 -29.30
C LEU A 7 -33.90 8.31 -30.65
N ASN A 8 -33.69 7.56 -31.75
CA ASN A 8 -33.77 8.10 -33.11
C ASN A 8 -35.20 8.49 -33.52
N GLU A 9 -36.22 7.84 -32.99
CA GLU A 9 -37.62 8.22 -33.20
C GLU A 9 -37.96 9.52 -32.48
N ILE A 10 -37.48 9.66 -31.23
CA ILE A 10 -37.68 10.84 -30.38
C ILE A 10 -36.91 12.05 -30.92
N SER A 11 -35.68 11.88 -31.41
CA SER A 11 -34.86 12.99 -31.93
C SER A 11 -35.50 13.66 -33.15
N LYS A 12 -36.18 12.89 -34.01
CA LYS A 12 -36.90 13.43 -35.18
C LYS A 12 -38.06 14.38 -34.82
N GLN A 13 -38.53 14.38 -33.58
CA GLN A 13 -39.64 15.21 -33.12
C GLN A 13 -39.17 16.49 -32.40
N LEU A 14 -37.86 16.68 -32.23
CA LEU A 14 -37.29 17.79 -31.47
C LEU A 14 -36.76 18.90 -32.38
N PRO A 15 -36.92 20.19 -31.98
CA PRO A 15 -36.32 21.31 -32.70
C PRO A 15 -34.78 21.19 -32.76
N GLU A 16 -34.16 21.65 -33.84
CA GLU A 16 -32.73 21.49 -34.09
C GLU A 16 -31.83 22.05 -32.97
N LYS A 17 -32.24 23.15 -32.32
CA LYS A 17 -31.54 23.71 -31.15
C LYS A 17 -31.47 22.74 -29.95
N PHE A 18 -32.48 21.89 -29.79
CA PHE A 18 -32.52 20.86 -28.73
C PHE A 18 -31.68 19.64 -29.10
N LEU A 19 -31.44 19.38 -30.39
CA LEU A 19 -30.58 18.29 -30.82
C LEU A 19 -29.12 18.54 -30.44
N LEU A 20 -28.66 19.79 -30.54
CA LEU A 20 -27.30 20.15 -30.14
C LEU A 20 -27.10 19.98 -28.62
N GLU A 21 -28.04 20.50 -27.82
CA GLU A 21 -28.03 20.31 -26.35
C GLU A 21 -28.11 18.83 -25.96
N LEU A 22 -28.86 18.01 -26.69
CA LEU A 22 -28.93 16.57 -26.47
C LEU A 22 -27.63 15.84 -26.83
N VAL A 23 -26.93 16.27 -27.87
CA VAL A 23 -25.61 15.72 -28.23
C VAL A 23 -24.59 16.07 -27.15
N ASP A 24 -24.53 17.33 -26.73
CA ASP A 24 -23.65 17.78 -25.64
C ASP A 24 -23.98 17.06 -24.33
N PHE A 25 -25.25 16.87 -24.02
CA PHE A 25 -25.69 16.11 -22.85
C PHE A 25 -25.34 14.62 -22.97
N ALA A 26 -25.46 14.02 -24.15
CA ALA A 26 -25.08 12.64 -24.39
C ALA A 26 -23.54 12.46 -24.31
N GLU A 27 -22.76 13.42 -24.79
CA GLU A 27 -21.30 13.43 -24.63
C GLU A 27 -20.90 13.63 -23.17
N PHE A 28 -21.57 14.53 -22.44
CA PHE A 28 -21.39 14.70 -21.01
C PHE A 28 -21.75 13.43 -20.24
N LEU A 29 -22.85 12.74 -20.60
CA LEU A 29 -23.22 11.47 -19.98
C LEU A 29 -22.24 10.35 -20.34
N LYS A 30 -21.74 10.28 -21.58
CA LYS A 30 -20.68 9.33 -21.96
C LYS A 30 -19.40 9.60 -21.19
N TRP A 31 -18.99 10.87 -21.07
CA TRP A 31 -17.86 11.29 -20.26
C TRP A 31 -18.10 10.94 -18.78
N LYS A 32 -19.28 11.24 -18.23
CA LYS A 32 -19.62 10.93 -16.84
C LYS A 32 -19.65 9.42 -16.60
N VAL A 33 -20.21 8.64 -17.51
CA VAL A 33 -20.19 7.16 -17.45
C VAL A 33 -18.77 6.65 -17.57
N TYR A 34 -17.98 7.10 -18.55
CA TYR A 34 -16.57 6.73 -18.71
C TYR A 34 -15.74 7.02 -17.45
N ASN A 35 -15.94 8.19 -16.82
CA ASN A 35 -15.28 8.56 -15.58
C ASN A 35 -15.90 7.91 -14.32
N ASN A 36 -17.18 7.55 -14.31
CA ASN A 36 -17.78 6.76 -13.21
C ASN A 36 -17.42 5.27 -13.32
N THR A 37 -17.17 4.75 -14.53
CA THR A 37 -16.69 3.38 -14.77
C THR A 37 -15.19 3.28 -14.59
N GLN A 38 -14.46 4.39 -14.64
CA GLN A 38 -13.26 4.55 -13.84
C GLN A 38 -13.69 4.73 -12.38
N THR A 39 -14.19 3.65 -11.78
CA THR A 39 -13.92 3.45 -10.37
C THR A 39 -12.42 3.64 -10.26
N THR A 40 -11.93 4.67 -9.58
CA THR A 40 -10.55 4.64 -9.10
C THR A 40 -10.49 3.38 -8.27
N ILE A 41 -10.06 2.27 -8.87
CA ILE A 41 -9.88 1.00 -8.18
C ILE A 41 -8.73 1.30 -7.23
N GLN A 42 -9.09 1.77 -6.05
CA GLN A 42 -8.14 1.89 -4.98
C GLN A 42 -7.84 0.48 -4.52
N LEU A 43 -6.55 0.14 -4.46
CA LEU A 43 -6.10 -1.05 -3.78
C LEU A 43 -6.55 -0.95 -2.32
N THR A 44 -7.52 -1.79 -1.96
CA THR A 44 -8.06 -1.83 -0.60
C THR A 44 -7.11 -2.59 0.31
N GLU A 45 -7.25 -2.41 1.62
CA GLU A 45 -6.52 -3.23 2.58
C GLU A 45 -6.82 -4.73 2.41
N GLU A 46 -8.03 -5.11 2.00
CA GLU A 46 -8.36 -6.51 1.72
C GLU A 46 -7.53 -7.07 0.55
N HIS A 47 -7.42 -6.33 -0.55
CA HIS A 47 -6.57 -6.71 -1.68
C HIS A 47 -5.09 -6.74 -1.30
N PHE A 48 -4.62 -5.80 -0.47
CA PHE A 48 -3.27 -5.84 0.09
C PHE A 48 -2.99 -7.18 0.79
N TRP A 49 -3.88 -7.62 1.68
CA TRP A 49 -3.69 -8.89 2.39
C TRP A 49 -3.78 -10.11 1.47
N GLN A 50 -4.64 -10.08 0.44
CA GLN A 50 -4.69 -11.14 -0.58
C GLN A 50 -3.37 -11.24 -1.36
N LEU A 51 -2.74 -10.09 -1.67
CA LEU A 51 -1.43 -10.04 -2.31
C LEU A 51 -0.32 -10.56 -1.37
N ILE A 52 -0.31 -10.15 -0.09
CA ILE A 52 0.63 -10.68 0.91
C ILE A 52 0.53 -12.21 1.02
N ALA A 53 -0.67 -12.78 0.92
CA ALA A 53 -0.88 -14.23 0.95
C ALA A 53 -0.24 -14.99 -0.23
N LEU A 54 0.25 -14.30 -1.26
CA LEU A 54 0.99 -14.90 -2.38
C LEU A 54 2.47 -15.18 -2.05
N LEU A 55 2.98 -14.75 -0.89
CA LEU A 55 4.33 -15.12 -0.44
C LEU A 55 4.46 -16.65 -0.37
N ASP A 56 5.40 -17.21 -1.13
CA ASP A 56 5.58 -18.66 -1.24
C ASP A 56 6.59 -19.17 -0.21
N TRP A 57 6.10 -19.40 1.01
CA TRP A 57 6.88 -19.95 2.12
C TRP A 57 7.35 -21.40 1.91
N THR A 58 6.99 -22.06 0.80
CA THR A 58 7.59 -23.36 0.42
C THR A 58 8.99 -23.20 -0.17
N LYS A 59 9.43 -21.96 -0.46
CA LYS A 59 10.76 -21.63 -0.97
C LYS A 59 11.70 -21.24 0.16
N GLU A 60 12.99 -21.47 -0.07
CA GLU A 60 14.04 -21.12 0.90
C GLU A 60 14.65 -19.74 0.65
N LYS A 61 14.69 -19.31 -0.62
CA LYS A 61 15.31 -18.04 -1.01
C LYS A 61 14.30 -16.92 -1.00
N ASN A 62 14.67 -15.80 -0.37
CA ASN A 62 13.87 -14.58 -0.28
C ASN A 62 13.34 -14.09 -1.63
N GLU A 63 14.16 -14.17 -2.69
CA GLU A 63 13.75 -13.79 -4.03
C GLU A 63 12.63 -14.70 -4.57
N ASP A 64 12.70 -16.00 -4.28
CA ASP A 64 11.71 -16.97 -4.72
C ASP A 64 10.41 -16.89 -3.89
N ILE A 65 10.51 -16.59 -2.59
CA ILE A 65 9.35 -16.38 -1.70
C ILE A 65 8.52 -15.16 -2.17
N THR A 66 9.19 -14.05 -2.50
CA THR A 66 8.52 -12.78 -2.87
C THR A 66 8.05 -12.73 -4.32
N LYS A 67 8.59 -13.58 -5.19
CA LYS A 67 8.34 -13.55 -6.63
C LYS A 67 6.87 -13.61 -7.03
N PRO A 68 6.00 -14.48 -6.48
CA PRO A 68 4.60 -14.54 -6.91
C PRO A 68 3.86 -13.24 -6.60
N LEU A 69 4.07 -12.68 -5.40
CA LEU A 69 3.53 -11.39 -5.00
C LEU A 69 3.99 -10.26 -5.93
N ILE A 70 5.29 -10.16 -6.21
CA ILE A 70 5.85 -9.14 -7.12
C ILE A 70 5.26 -9.26 -8.52
N GLN A 71 5.18 -10.48 -9.06
CA GLN A 71 4.66 -10.74 -10.41
C GLN A 71 3.17 -10.45 -10.52
N GLU A 72 2.39 -10.70 -9.48
CA GLU A 72 0.97 -10.36 -9.44
C GLU A 72 0.77 -8.85 -9.35
N LEU A 73 1.45 -8.19 -8.40
CA LEU A 73 1.36 -6.74 -8.19
C LEU A 73 1.79 -5.96 -9.45
N ALA A 74 2.76 -6.45 -10.22
CA ALA A 74 3.18 -5.83 -11.48
C ALA A 74 2.09 -5.78 -12.57
N LYS A 75 0.97 -6.50 -12.41
CA LYS A 75 -0.16 -6.43 -13.34
C LYS A 75 -1.07 -5.22 -13.08
N TYR A 76 -1.07 -4.71 -11.85
CA TYR A 76 -1.89 -3.59 -11.39
C TYR A 76 -1.44 -2.26 -12.02
N SER A 77 -2.25 -1.21 -11.93
CA SER A 77 -1.86 0.14 -12.34
C SER A 77 -0.70 0.68 -11.47
N ILE A 78 -0.02 1.72 -11.95
CA ILE A 78 1.08 2.34 -11.19
C ILE A 78 0.53 2.92 -9.88
N GLU A 79 -0.65 3.53 -9.93
CA GLU A 79 -1.35 4.10 -8.79
C GLU A 79 -1.69 3.04 -7.73
N GLU A 80 -2.08 1.83 -8.14
CA GLU A 80 -2.33 0.71 -7.23
C GLU A 80 -1.02 0.15 -6.61
N ILE A 81 0.09 0.14 -7.35
CA ILE A 81 1.41 -0.24 -6.80
C ILE A 81 1.83 0.77 -5.72
N TYR A 82 1.61 2.07 -5.94
CA TYR A 82 1.84 3.11 -4.93
C TYR A 82 0.92 2.97 -3.72
N GLN A 83 -0.34 2.60 -3.92
CA GLN A 83 -1.26 2.32 -2.82
C GLN A 83 -0.87 1.08 -2.02
N PHE A 84 -0.30 0.04 -2.66
CA PHE A 84 0.28 -1.09 -1.95
C PHE A 84 1.41 -0.64 -1.03
N GLU A 85 2.31 0.21 -1.51
CA GLU A 85 3.40 0.79 -0.71
C GLU A 85 2.84 1.63 0.45
N ASP A 86 1.86 2.50 0.20
CA ASP A 86 1.21 3.28 1.25
C ASP A 86 0.64 2.40 2.37
N ILE A 87 -0.06 1.32 2.00
CA ILE A 87 -0.64 0.40 2.99
C ILE A 87 0.46 -0.33 3.74
N LEU A 88 1.47 -0.87 3.05
CA LEU A 88 2.61 -1.54 3.68
C LEU A 88 3.27 -0.64 4.73
N THR A 89 3.60 0.58 4.34
CA THR A 89 4.31 1.54 5.19
C THR A 89 3.46 2.01 6.36
N GLU A 90 2.15 2.14 6.19
CA GLU A 90 1.21 2.36 7.30
C GLU A 90 1.23 1.20 8.29
N LYS A 91 1.18 -0.05 7.82
CA LYS A 91 1.22 -1.23 8.71
C LYS A 91 2.53 -1.30 9.49
N LEU A 92 3.66 -1.02 8.85
CA LEU A 92 4.98 -0.95 9.49
C LEU A 92 5.07 0.19 10.51
N PHE A 93 4.53 1.37 10.19
CA PHE A 93 4.49 2.54 11.08
C PHE A 93 3.69 2.25 12.35
N ASN A 94 2.56 1.55 12.24
CA ASN A 94 1.74 1.20 13.40
C ASN A 94 2.46 0.25 14.38
N LEU A 95 3.37 -0.58 13.88
CA LEU A 95 4.22 -1.45 14.71
C LEU A 95 5.46 -0.74 15.26
N ASP A 96 5.79 0.47 14.79
CA ASP A 96 6.96 1.26 15.21
C ASP A 96 6.75 1.86 16.60
N THR A 97 6.81 1.04 17.65
CA THR A 97 6.61 1.51 19.02
C THR A 97 7.63 0.89 19.96
N ILE A 98 7.88 1.58 21.08
CA ILE A 98 8.79 1.09 22.12
C ILE A 98 8.32 -0.23 22.73
N GLU A 99 6.99 -0.44 22.84
CA GLU A 99 6.44 -1.67 23.42
C GLU A 99 6.66 -2.88 22.51
N HIS A 100 6.52 -2.73 21.19
CA HIS A 100 6.89 -3.79 20.24
C HIS A 100 8.41 -4.01 20.23
N ALA A 101 9.20 -2.94 20.25
CA ALA A 101 10.66 -3.02 20.25
C ALA A 101 11.22 -3.76 21.48
N LYS A 102 10.56 -3.68 22.64
CA LYS A 102 10.94 -4.39 23.87
C LYS A 102 10.66 -5.91 23.85
N ASN A 103 9.93 -6.42 22.85
CA ASN A 103 9.41 -7.79 22.83
C ASN A 103 10.01 -8.70 21.74
N MET A 104 11.18 -8.34 21.17
CA MET A 104 11.84 -9.10 20.09
C MET A 104 12.83 -10.19 20.56
N GLY A 105 12.85 -10.51 21.86
CA GLY A 105 13.80 -11.48 22.42
C GLY A 105 15.17 -10.85 22.70
N GLU A 106 16.26 -11.45 22.19
CA GLU A 106 17.63 -11.02 22.49
C GLU A 106 17.95 -9.61 21.98
N GLU A 107 17.43 -9.27 20.80
CA GLU A 107 17.60 -7.97 20.12
C GLU A 107 16.60 -6.90 20.60
N SER A 108 15.88 -7.16 21.70
CA SER A 108 14.90 -6.22 22.23
C SER A 108 15.53 -4.90 22.66
N TYR A 109 14.78 -3.82 22.44
CA TYR A 109 15.11 -2.51 22.98
C TYR A 109 15.26 -2.59 24.50
N ARG A 110 16.40 -2.09 24.99
CA ARG A 110 16.73 -1.96 26.41
C ARG A 110 17.43 -0.63 26.62
N GLU A 111 16.97 0.13 27.60
CA GLU A 111 17.56 1.43 27.90
C GLU A 111 19.06 1.30 28.19
N GLY A 112 19.85 2.21 27.61
CA GLY A 112 21.30 2.22 27.74
C GLY A 112 22.04 1.09 26.99
N LYS A 113 21.36 0.29 26.17
CA LYS A 113 21.98 -0.73 25.31
C LYS A 113 21.83 -0.37 23.83
N TYR A 114 22.74 -0.91 23.02
CA TYR A 114 22.61 -0.84 21.57
C TYR A 114 21.30 -1.50 21.11
N PHE A 115 20.65 -0.87 20.14
CA PHE A 115 19.42 -1.34 19.51
C PHE A 115 19.54 -1.11 18.01
N SER A 116 19.34 -2.17 17.22
CA SER A 116 19.37 -2.09 15.77
C SER A 116 18.00 -1.67 15.23
N GLY A 117 17.92 -0.44 14.70
CA GLY A 117 16.72 0.06 14.05
C GLY A 117 16.33 -0.75 12.82
N ASP A 118 17.31 -1.20 12.04
CA ASP A 118 17.10 -2.01 10.84
C ASP A 118 16.53 -3.38 11.20
N TYR A 119 17.11 -4.05 12.20
CA TYR A 119 16.60 -5.35 12.64
C TYR A 119 15.15 -5.26 13.13
N PHE A 120 14.80 -4.20 13.85
CA PHE A 120 13.41 -3.96 14.26
C PHE A 120 12.49 -3.75 13.07
N LEU A 121 12.90 -2.93 12.09
CA LEU A 121 12.14 -2.72 10.86
C LEU A 121 11.91 -4.04 10.11
N TYR A 122 12.95 -4.88 9.97
CA TYR A 122 12.82 -6.16 9.29
C TYR A 122 11.98 -7.17 10.08
N THR A 123 11.96 -7.07 11.40
CA THR A 123 11.06 -7.86 12.26
C THR A 123 9.61 -7.42 12.07
N ARG A 124 9.33 -6.12 11.97
CA ARG A 124 8.00 -5.60 11.61
C ARG A 124 7.56 -6.07 10.22
N CYS A 125 8.49 -6.14 9.26
CA CYS A 125 8.22 -6.73 7.95
C CYS A 125 7.83 -8.21 8.06
N CYS A 126 8.47 -8.98 8.94
CA CYS A 126 8.09 -10.37 9.22
C CYS A 126 6.67 -10.48 9.76
N VAL A 127 6.25 -9.56 10.65
CA VAL A 127 4.87 -9.53 11.16
C VAL A 127 3.86 -9.35 10.01
N VAL A 128 4.07 -8.36 9.14
CA VAL A 128 3.17 -8.12 7.99
C VAL A 128 3.19 -9.31 7.02
N ALA A 129 4.37 -9.89 6.76
CA ALA A 129 4.54 -11.01 5.83
C ALA A 129 3.83 -12.30 6.30
N ASN A 130 3.63 -12.48 7.62
CA ASN A 130 2.84 -13.59 8.18
C ASN A 130 1.32 -13.40 8.05
N GLY A 131 0.89 -12.28 7.46
CA GLY A 131 -0.49 -12.05 7.05
C GLY A 131 -1.35 -11.35 8.10
N LYS A 132 -2.59 -11.08 7.70
CA LYS A 132 -3.54 -10.20 8.39
C LYS A 132 -3.79 -10.58 9.85
N ASP A 133 -4.03 -11.86 10.11
CA ASP A 133 -4.43 -12.32 11.45
C ASP A 133 -3.26 -12.21 12.43
N PHE A 134 -2.06 -12.59 12.00
CA PHE A 134 -0.84 -12.43 12.81
C PHE A 134 -0.50 -10.96 13.03
N TYR A 135 -0.63 -10.12 11.99
CA TYR A 135 -0.46 -8.67 12.13
C TYR A 135 -1.40 -8.09 13.19
N ASN A 136 -2.69 -8.39 13.11
CA ASN A 136 -3.69 -7.88 14.05
C ASN A 136 -3.42 -8.36 15.48
N ASP A 137 -3.00 -9.61 15.64
CA ASP A 137 -2.63 -10.16 16.94
C ASP A 137 -1.43 -9.42 17.54
N VAL A 138 -0.36 -9.23 16.78
CA VAL A 138 0.84 -8.51 17.26
C VAL A 138 0.54 -7.04 17.59
N VAL A 139 -0.28 -6.36 16.79
CA VAL A 139 -0.70 -4.97 17.06
C VAL A 139 -1.38 -4.85 18.43
N LEU A 140 -2.18 -5.85 18.81
CA LEU A 140 -2.88 -5.87 20.11
C LEU A 140 -2.00 -6.40 21.24
N ASN A 141 -1.08 -7.31 20.92
CA ASN A 141 -0.28 -8.08 21.87
C ASN A 141 1.22 -7.98 21.47
N PRO A 142 1.93 -6.90 21.84
CA PRO A 142 3.34 -6.71 21.49
C PRO A 142 4.26 -7.86 21.90
N GLU A 143 3.90 -8.65 22.91
CA GLU A 143 4.61 -9.86 23.36
C GLU A 143 4.70 -10.96 22.30
N ASN A 144 3.84 -10.91 21.29
CA ASN A 144 3.79 -11.84 20.16
C ASN A 144 4.71 -11.43 19.00
N MET A 145 5.47 -10.34 19.16
CA MET A 145 6.54 -9.97 18.23
C MET A 145 7.47 -11.16 17.94
N PRO A 146 7.84 -11.40 16.66
CA PRO A 146 8.77 -12.46 16.30
C PRO A 146 10.11 -12.33 17.04
N LYS A 147 10.65 -13.46 17.47
CA LYS A 147 11.90 -13.54 18.24
C LYS A 147 12.97 -14.22 17.39
N GLY A 148 13.99 -13.48 16.98
CA GLY A 148 15.07 -14.02 16.18
C GLY A 148 14.74 -14.26 14.70
N THR A 149 13.66 -13.68 14.17
CA THR A 149 13.26 -13.82 12.76
C THR A 149 12.87 -12.48 12.16
N SER A 150 13.25 -12.25 10.91
CA SER A 150 13.00 -11.01 10.17
C SER A 150 12.73 -11.30 8.69
N PHE A 151 12.17 -10.33 7.97
CA PHE A 151 11.86 -10.47 6.55
C PHE A 151 11.97 -9.14 5.80
N GLU A 152 13.20 -8.63 5.70
CA GLU A 152 13.56 -7.43 4.91
C GLU A 152 13.02 -7.39 3.46
N PRO A 153 12.97 -8.50 2.68
CA PRO A 153 12.59 -8.46 1.26
C PRO A 153 11.24 -7.82 0.95
N LEU A 154 10.33 -7.77 1.93
CA LEU A 154 9.02 -7.16 1.79
C LEU A 154 9.11 -5.67 1.41
N LEU A 155 10.11 -4.95 1.90
CA LEU A 155 10.33 -3.51 1.64
C LEU A 155 10.49 -3.19 0.15
N TYR A 156 10.95 -4.17 -0.65
CA TYR A 156 11.28 -3.95 -2.06
C TYR A 156 10.19 -4.46 -3.02
N VAL A 157 9.07 -4.95 -2.51
CA VAL A 157 8.03 -5.58 -3.34
C VAL A 157 7.39 -4.58 -4.31
N ALA A 158 6.99 -3.40 -3.83
CA ALA A 158 6.34 -2.38 -4.65
C ALA A 158 7.30 -1.82 -5.70
N GLU A 159 8.54 -1.49 -5.28
CA GLU A 159 9.61 -1.06 -6.18
C GLU A 159 9.82 -2.07 -7.32
N LYS A 160 10.03 -3.35 -6.99
CA LYS A 160 10.28 -4.39 -7.99
C LYS A 160 9.09 -4.59 -8.92
N ALA A 161 7.86 -4.54 -8.41
CA ALA A 161 6.66 -4.63 -9.22
C ALA A 161 6.55 -3.47 -10.22
N TYR A 162 6.89 -2.25 -9.79
CA TYR A 162 6.92 -1.07 -10.66
C TYR A 162 8.03 -1.14 -11.71
N GLN A 163 9.22 -1.61 -11.35
CA GLN A 163 10.30 -1.82 -12.31
C GLN A 163 9.89 -2.81 -13.40
N ILE A 164 9.17 -3.88 -13.04
CA ILE A 164 8.60 -4.82 -14.02
C ILE A 164 7.53 -4.14 -14.88
N LYS A 165 6.59 -3.40 -14.27
CA LYS A 165 5.47 -2.72 -14.95
C LYS A 165 5.96 -1.72 -16.00
N THR A 166 6.99 -0.94 -15.65
CA THR A 166 7.40 0.25 -16.41
C THR A 166 8.68 0.04 -17.21
N GLY A 167 9.49 -0.96 -16.87
CA GLY A 167 10.85 -1.14 -17.39
C GLY A 167 11.86 -0.10 -16.88
N LYS A 168 11.46 0.82 -15.99
CA LYS A 168 12.35 1.80 -15.36
C LYS A 168 13.06 1.17 -14.18
N LYS A 169 14.27 1.67 -13.87
CA LYS A 169 15.03 1.25 -12.68
C LYS A 169 14.75 2.13 -11.47
N GLU A 170 14.47 3.40 -11.71
CA GLU A 170 14.28 4.41 -10.65
C GLU A 170 12.89 4.32 -10.05
N TRP A 171 12.83 4.37 -8.72
CA TRP A 171 11.62 4.45 -7.92
C TRP A 171 11.63 5.76 -7.14
N ASP A 172 10.83 6.72 -7.60
CA ASP A 172 10.77 8.07 -7.04
C ASP A 172 9.53 8.28 -6.16
N TYR A 173 8.80 7.21 -5.85
CA TYR A 173 7.59 7.30 -5.05
C TYR A 173 7.93 7.39 -3.56
N VAL A 174 7.39 8.43 -2.92
CA VAL A 174 7.50 8.63 -1.47
C VAL A 174 6.17 8.19 -0.84
N PRO A 175 6.17 7.17 0.04
CA PRO A 175 4.97 6.68 0.71
C PRO A 175 4.38 7.74 1.65
N LYS A 176 3.12 7.59 2.06
CA LYS A 176 2.43 8.47 3.03
C LYS A 176 2.92 8.36 4.47
N LYS A 177 3.63 7.29 4.85
CA LYS A 177 4.21 7.10 6.18
C LYS A 177 5.70 6.76 6.07
N LEU A 178 6.51 7.35 6.94
CA LEU A 178 7.91 6.97 7.10
C LEU A 178 7.97 5.75 8.01
N TYR A 179 8.32 4.60 7.45
CA TYR A 179 8.31 3.33 8.16
C TYR A 179 9.59 3.04 8.94
N GLU A 180 10.62 3.86 8.76
CA GLU A 180 11.90 3.76 9.47
C GLU A 180 11.71 3.81 10.99
N THR A 181 12.58 3.14 11.71
CA THR A 181 12.46 2.99 13.16
C THR A 181 12.53 4.34 13.88
N GLY A 182 11.55 4.62 14.74
CA GLY A 182 11.49 5.85 15.53
C GLY A 182 10.69 6.98 14.90
N PHE A 183 10.13 6.81 13.70
CA PHE A 183 9.35 7.84 13.01
C PHE A 183 7.91 7.93 13.51
N ASN A 184 7.35 6.85 14.05
CA ASN A 184 6.15 6.94 14.89
C ASN A 184 6.54 7.49 16.26
N ARG A 185 6.86 8.79 16.30
CA ARG A 185 7.32 9.49 17.50
C ARG A 185 6.39 9.26 18.69
N LEU A 186 5.08 9.21 18.48
CA LEU A 186 4.10 8.91 19.53
C LEU A 186 4.31 7.50 20.12
N GLY A 187 4.56 6.50 19.27
CA GLY A 187 4.92 5.14 19.66
C GLY A 187 6.23 5.04 20.46
N TRP A 188 7.06 6.07 20.42
CA TRP A 188 8.34 6.18 21.13
C TRP A 188 8.32 7.22 22.27
N GLY A 189 7.13 7.67 22.70
CA GLY A 189 6.97 8.61 23.83
C GLY A 189 7.14 10.10 23.47
N GLY A 190 7.22 10.42 22.18
CA GLY A 190 7.14 11.78 21.66
C GLY A 190 5.73 12.36 21.74
N THR A 191 5.60 13.66 21.46
CA THR A 191 4.34 14.42 21.64
C THR A 191 3.62 14.76 20.34
N LYS A 192 4.25 14.56 19.18
CA LYS A 192 3.66 14.75 17.85
C LYS A 192 4.24 13.75 16.86
N GLU A 193 3.47 13.39 15.83
CA GLU A 193 4.02 12.76 14.63
C GLU A 193 4.86 13.78 13.84
N ILE A 194 5.81 13.28 13.06
CA ILE A 194 6.55 14.05 12.06
C ILE A 194 6.00 13.67 10.69
N SER A 195 5.52 14.65 9.94
CA SER A 195 5.12 14.45 8.56
C SER A 195 6.35 14.24 7.67
N ILE A 196 6.17 13.56 6.54
CA ILE A 196 7.22 13.38 5.54
C ILE A 196 7.77 14.72 5.06
N LEU A 197 6.92 15.74 4.93
CA LEU A 197 7.35 17.07 4.50
C LEU A 197 8.27 17.73 5.53
N GLU A 198 7.96 17.62 6.83
CA GLU A 198 8.83 18.11 7.91
C GLU A 198 10.20 17.39 7.85
N TYR A 199 10.19 16.06 7.69
CA TYR A 199 11.43 15.29 7.56
C TYR A 199 12.27 15.67 6.32
N MET A 200 11.64 15.77 5.15
CA MET A 200 12.32 16.14 3.90
C MET A 200 12.90 17.55 3.95
N ASN A 201 12.33 18.43 4.77
CA ASN A 201 12.83 19.79 5.00
C ASN A 201 13.93 19.85 6.07
N GLY A 202 14.37 18.71 6.62
CA GLY A 202 15.47 18.62 7.57
C GLY A 202 15.07 18.79 9.04
N GLU A 203 13.77 18.79 9.35
CA GLU A 203 13.31 18.71 10.74
C GLU A 203 13.50 17.28 11.26
N LYS A 204 14.28 17.12 12.33
CA LYS A 204 14.60 15.83 12.97
C LYS A 204 13.80 15.61 14.23
#